data_AF-A0A395XBS5-F1
#
_entry.id   AF-A0A395XBS5-F1
#
_cell.length_a   1.000
_cell.length_b   1.000
_cell.length_c   1.000
_cell.angle_alpha   90.00
_cell.angle_beta   90.00
_cell.angle_gamma   90.00
#
_symmetry.space_group_name_H-M   'P 1'
#
loop_
_entity.id
_entity.type
_entity.pdbx_description
1 polymer ?
#
loop_
_entity_poly.entity_id
_entity_poly.type
_entity_poly.pdbx_seq_one_letter_code
_entity_poly.pdbx_strand_id
1 'polypeptide(L)'
;MNYRSLNSIAATNIDSMRGATHESIEQLSANTNIPLSTLKARLARRYSYTLDEIELLARHWGIDGAGLLSPDFSATKALADKEGNER
;
A
#
# COMPACT_ATOMS: atom_id res chain seq x y z
N MET A 1 8.14 -19.23 3.74
CA MET A 1 7.72 -17.95 3.12
C MET A 1 8.85 -16.95 3.33
N ASN A 2 9.42 -16.35 2.28
CA ASN A 2 10.57 -15.44 2.43
C ASN A 2 10.06 -14.01 2.64
N TYR A 3 10.33 -13.44 3.81
CA TYR A 3 9.84 -12.11 4.19
C TYR A 3 10.34 -10.99 3.25
N ARG A 4 11.55 -11.12 2.71
CA ARG A 4 12.07 -10.16 1.71
C ARG A 4 11.26 -10.20 0.41
N SER A 5 10.83 -11.39 -0.01
CA SER A 5 10.00 -11.55 -1.21
C SER A 5 8.62 -10.92 -1.02
N LEU A 6 7.99 -11.13 0.14
CA LEU A 6 6.70 -10.50 0.48
C LEU A 6 6.79 -8.99 0.55
N ASN A 7 7.88 -8.45 1.11
CA ASN A 7 8.05 -7.00 1.19
C ASN A 7 8.28 -6.36 -0.18
N SER A 8 8.96 -7.07 -1.09
CA SER A 8 9.13 -6.63 -2.47
C SER A 8 7.79 -6.58 -3.21
N ILE A 9 6.91 -7.57 -2.97
CA ILE A 9 5.54 -7.59 -3.49
C ILE A 9 4.75 -6.40 -2.91
N ALA A 10 4.74 -6.24 -1.59
CA ALA A 10 4.08 -5.14 -0.89
C ALA A 10 4.50 -3.77 -1.43
N ALA A 11 5.81 -3.52 -1.57
CA ALA A 11 6.32 -2.26 -2.08
C ALA A 11 5.85 -1.96 -3.52
N THR A 12 5.72 -2.99 -4.35
CA THR A 12 5.24 -2.86 -5.74
C THR A 12 3.74 -2.57 -5.78
N ASN A 13 2.97 -3.26 -4.93
CA ASN A 13 1.53 -3.10 -4.83
C ASN A 13 1.15 -1.74 -4.23
N ILE A 14 1.88 -1.28 -3.21
CA ILE A 14 1.73 0.05 -2.60
C ILE A 14 2.02 1.15 -3.63
N ASP A 15 3.08 1.02 -4.43
CA ASP A 15 3.39 2.01 -5.48
C ASP A 15 2.28 2.05 -6.55
N SER A 16 1.76 0.88 -6.92
CA SER A 16 0.64 0.75 -7.87
C SER A 16 -0.65 1.38 -7.34
N MET A 17 -0.99 1.17 -6.05
CA MET A 17 -2.13 1.81 -5.40
C MET A 17 -2.01 3.33 -5.41
N ARG A 18 -0.85 3.85 -5.00
CA ARG A 18 -0.57 5.29 -5.04
C ARG A 18 -0.70 5.88 -6.45
N GLY A 19 -0.21 5.15 -7.45
CA GLY A 19 -0.35 5.54 -8.85
C GLY A 19 -1.81 5.58 -9.32
N ALA A 20 -2.62 4.60 -8.90
CA ALA A 20 -4.03 4.48 -9.27
C ALA A 20 -4.93 5.50 -8.55
N THR A 21 -4.62 5.86 -7.30
CA THR A 21 -5.37 6.88 -6.55
C THR A 21 -4.91 8.30 -6.85
N HIS A 22 -3.81 8.48 -7.59
CA HIS A 22 -3.14 9.76 -7.82
C HIS A 22 -2.81 10.52 -6.51
N GLU A 23 -2.62 9.78 -5.42
CA GLU A 23 -2.36 10.36 -4.10
C GLU A 23 -0.88 10.75 -3.97
N SER A 24 -0.61 12.00 -3.54
CA SER A 24 0.76 12.41 -3.25
C SER A 24 1.30 11.70 -2.01
N ILE A 25 2.62 11.58 -1.92
CA ILE A 25 3.24 10.96 -0.74
C ILE A 25 3.02 11.80 0.53
N GLU A 26 2.89 13.12 0.38
CA GLU A 26 2.51 14.05 1.45
C GLU A 26 1.09 13.80 1.94
N GLN A 27 0.13 13.61 1.02
CA GLN A 27 -1.25 13.26 1.37
C GLN A 27 -1.32 11.90 2.05
N LEU A 28 -0.63 10.90 1.50
CA LEU A 28 -0.57 9.56 2.07
C LEU A 28 -0.01 9.59 3.50
N SER A 29 1.05 10.39 3.74
CA SER A 29 1.62 10.57 5.08
C SER A 29 0.61 11.17 6.05
N ALA A 30 -0.10 12.22 5.63
CA ALA A 30 -1.11 12.88 6.46
C ALA A 30 -2.29 11.94 6.79
N ASN A 31 -2.75 11.16 5.81
CA ASN A 31 -3.91 10.29 5.95
C ASN A 31 -3.63 9.02 6.76
N THR A 32 -2.41 8.48 6.68
CA THR A 32 -2.03 7.22 7.34
C THR A 32 -1.31 7.42 8.67
N ASN A 33 -0.93 8.66 9.00
CA ASN A 33 -0.03 9.01 10.10
C ASN A 33 1.37 8.35 10.02
N ILE A 34 1.73 7.75 8.89
CA ILE A 34 3.09 7.25 8.67
C ILE A 34 3.98 8.46 8.34
N PRO A 35 5.12 8.67 9.03
CA PRO A 35 5.97 9.81 8.77
C PRO A 35 6.43 9.88 7.31
N LEU A 36 6.44 11.09 6.74
CA LEU A 36 6.82 11.31 5.35
C LEU A 36 8.23 10.80 5.02
N SER A 37 9.17 10.97 5.95
CA SER A 37 10.54 10.46 5.83
C SER A 37 10.56 8.93 5.76
N THR A 38 9.73 8.27 6.56
CA THR A 38 9.54 6.81 6.54
C THR A 38 9.00 6.36 5.21
N LEU A 39 7.86 6.90 4.74
CA LEU A 39 7.28 6.55 3.44
C LEU A 39 8.28 6.76 2.29
N LYS A 40 9.03 7.87 2.28
CA LYS A 40 10.09 8.13 1.29
C LYS A 40 11.15 7.03 1.29
N ALA A 41 11.61 6.60 2.47
CA ALA A 41 12.63 5.58 2.58
C ALA A 41 12.11 4.18 2.18
N ARG A 42 10.85 3.87 2.48
CA ARG A 42 10.20 2.61 2.08
C ARG A 42 9.96 2.53 0.57
N LEU A 43 9.44 3.60 -0.04
CA LEU A 43 9.21 3.69 -1.49
C LEU A 43 10.54 3.68 -2.27
N ALA A 44 11.59 4.30 -1.73
CA ALA A 44 12.94 4.18 -2.27
C ALA A 44 13.57 2.79 -2.07
N ARG A 45 12.84 1.83 -1.49
CA ARG A 45 13.27 0.45 -1.19
C ARG A 45 14.54 0.37 -0.34
N ARG A 46 14.87 1.43 0.41
CA ARG A 46 16.03 1.46 1.33
C ARG A 46 15.78 0.59 2.54
N TYR A 47 14.52 0.52 2.97
CA TYR A 47 14.09 -0.29 4.10
C TYR A 47 12.76 -0.96 3.79
N SER A 48 12.55 -2.12 4.41
CA SER A 48 11.31 -2.87 4.28
C SER A 48 10.16 -2.25 5.05
N TYR A 49 8.95 -2.33 4.50
CA TYR A 49 7.72 -2.05 5.25
C TYR A 49 7.55 -3.02 6.43
N THR A 50 7.01 -2.53 7.54
CA THR A 50 6.49 -3.40 8.61
C THR A 50 5.10 -3.90 8.26
N LEU A 51 4.63 -4.96 8.92
CA LEU A 51 3.25 -5.44 8.72
C LEU A 51 2.23 -4.37 9.12
N ASP A 52 2.46 -3.65 10.22
CA ASP A 52 1.60 -2.56 10.69
C ASP A 52 1.48 -1.43 9.65
N GLU A 53 2.61 -1.03 9.04
CA GLU A 53 2.60 -0.04 7.95
C GLU A 53 1.78 -0.52 6.75
N ILE A 54 1.90 -1.80 6.38
CA ILE A 54 1.12 -2.39 5.26
C ILE A 54 -0.37 -2.41 5.60
N GLU A 55 -0.75 -2.78 6.83
CA GLU A 55 -2.14 -2.79 7.26
C GLU A 55 -2.74 -1.39 7.37
N LEU A 56 -1.96 -0.38 7.81
CA LEU A 56 -2.41 1.01 7.84
C LEU A 56 -2.67 1.54 6.43
N LEU A 57 -1.76 1.27 5.50
CA LEU A 57 -1.91 1.64 4.08
C LEU A 57 -3.11 0.94 3.45
N ALA A 58 -3.27 -0.37 3.68
CA ALA A 58 -4.40 -1.14 3.19
C ALA A 58 -5.74 -0.57 3.69
N ARG A 59 -5.84 -0.30 5.01
CA ARG A 59 -7.03 0.28 5.63
C ARG A 59 -7.37 1.67 5.08
N HIS A 60 -6.37 2.52 4.85
CA HIS A 60 -6.55 3.82 4.22
C HIS A 60 -7.24 3.71 2.85
N TRP A 61 -6.82 2.73 2.04
CA TRP A 61 -7.45 2.46 0.75
C TRP A 61 -8.70 1.58 0.82
N GLY A 62 -9.13 1.13 2.00
CA GLY A 62 -10.31 0.29 2.18
C GLY A 62 -10.14 -1.15 1.68
N ILE A 63 -8.92 -1.68 1.67
CA ILE A 63 -8.59 -3.03 1.19
C ILE A 63 -7.96 -3.87 2.31
N ASP A 64 -7.90 -5.19 2.09
CA ASP A 64 -7.22 -6.11 3.01
C ASP A 64 -5.68 -6.04 2.84
N GLY A 65 -4.95 -6.03 3.96
CA GLY A 65 -3.48 -6.03 3.98
C GLY A 65 -2.88 -7.27 3.30
N ALA A 66 -3.55 -8.42 3.37
CA ALA A 66 -3.16 -9.62 2.64
C ALA A 66 -3.22 -9.40 1.12
N GLY A 67 -4.11 -8.53 0.64
CA GLY A 67 -4.16 -8.12 -0.76
C GLY A 67 -2.85 -7.47 -1.20
N LEU A 68 -2.30 -6.55 -0.40
CA LEU A 68 -1.01 -5.91 -0.68
C LEU A 68 0.17 -6.89 -0.63
N LEU A 69 0.04 -8.02 0.06
CA LEU A 69 1.05 -9.07 0.11
C LEU A 69 0.93 -10.11 -1.03
N SER A 70 -0.13 -10.02 -1.84
CA SER A 70 -0.41 -10.98 -2.91
C SER A 70 0.34 -10.63 -4.20
N PRO A 71 0.97 -11.61 -4.88
CA PRO A 71 1.59 -11.38 -6.19
C PRO A 71 0.55 -11.10 -7.30
N ASP A 72 -0.70 -11.55 -7.12
CA ASP A 72 -1.78 -11.40 -8.09
C ASP A 72 -2.62 -10.13 -7.84
N PHE A 73 -2.09 -9.21 -7.02
CA PHE A 73 -2.77 -7.97 -6.68
C PHE A 73 -2.97 -7.06 -7.89
N SER A 74 -4.13 -6.41 -7.95
CA SER A 74 -4.45 -5.41 -8.97
C SER A 74 -5.10 -4.20 -8.31
N ALA A 75 -4.43 -3.05 -8.39
CA ALA A 75 -4.92 -1.80 -7.81
C ALA A 75 -6.26 -1.35 -8.41
N THR A 76 -6.42 -1.47 -9.73
CA THR A 76 -7.66 -1.09 -10.42
C THR A 76 -8.83 -1.95 -9.98
N LYS A 77 -8.61 -3.27 -9.85
CA LYS A 77 -9.64 -4.18 -9.33
C LYS A 77 -9.98 -3.85 -7.87
N ALA A 78 -8.97 -3.65 -7.03
CA ALA A 78 -9.16 -3.37 -5.62
C ALA A 78 -9.95 -2.06 -5.37
N LEU A 79 -9.70 -1.03 -6.19
CA LEU A 79 -10.45 0.23 -6.15
C LEU A 79 -11.89 0.06 -6.68
N ALA A 80 -12.10 -0.72 -7.75
CA ALA A 80 -13.44 -1.01 -8.27
C ALA A 80 -14.30 -1.81 -7.28
N ASP A 81 -13.70 -2.80 -6.61
CA ASP A 81 -14.37 -3.61 -5.59
C ASP A 81 -14.79 -2.74 -4.38
N LYS A 82 -14.00 -1.69 -4.04
CA LYS A 82 -14.37 -0.70 -3.04
C LYS A 82 -15.62 0.11 -3.46
N GLU A 83 -15.62 0.68 -4.67
CA GLU A 83 -16.75 1.49 -5.16
C GLU A 83 -18.05 0.69 -5.26
N GLY A 84 -17.96 -0.62 -5.51
CA GLY A 84 -19.11 -1.53 -5.54
C GLY A 84 -19.70 -1.85 -4.17
N ASN A 85 -18.91 -1.75 -3.10
CA ASN A 85 -19.33 -2.03 -1.72
C ASN A 85 -19.90 -0.78 -1.00
N GLU A 86 -19.71 0.41 -1.59
CA GLU A 86 -20.25 1.68 -1.09
C GLU A 86 -21.63 2.05 -1.73
N ARG A 87 -22.24 1.14 -2.50
CA ARG A 87 -23.58 1.27 -3.13
C ARG A 87 -24.62 0.36 -2.49
#